data_AF-W9RQ85-F1
#
_entry.id   AF-W9RQ85-F1
#
_cell.length_a   1.000
_cell.length_b   1.000
_cell.length_c   1.000
_cell.angle_alpha   90.00
_cell.angle_beta   90.00
_cell.angle_gamma   90.00
#
_symmetry.space_group_name_H-M   'P 1'
#
loop_
_entity.id
_entity.type
_entity.pdbx_description
1 polymer ?
#
loop_
_entity_poly.entity_id
_entity_poly.type
_entity_poly.pdbx_seq_one_letter_code
_entity_poly.pdbx_strand_id
1 'polypeptide(L)'
;MNAVFLADDLRVALRVKANDKGIVGREEIAKYAKELMEGQEGKLLRNKMKELKESAKMALSDEGSSTKSLAEVVQIWKSHEN
;
A
#
# COMPACT_ATOMS: atom_id res chain seq x y z
N MET A 1 4.16 -9.22 8.80
CA MET A 1 3.93 -9.72 7.44
C MET A 1 3.77 -8.56 6.44
N ASN A 2 2.90 -7.59 6.71
CA ASN A 2 2.62 -6.48 5.79
C ASN A 2 3.86 -5.67 5.36
N ALA A 3 4.81 -5.40 6.26
CA ALA A 3 6.03 -4.65 5.92
C ALA A 3 6.90 -5.35 4.86
N VAL A 4 6.97 -6.69 4.89
CA VAL A 4 7.68 -7.49 3.89
C VAL A 4 6.94 -7.41 2.55
N PHE A 5 5.64 -7.65 2.57
CA PHE A 5 4.80 -7.56 1.37
C PHE A 5 4.87 -6.17 0.71
N LEU A 6 4.82 -5.09 1.49
CA LEU A 6 4.86 -3.72 0.96
C LEU A 6 6.22 -3.35 0.35
N ALA A 7 7.32 -3.80 0.96
CA ALA A 7 8.67 -3.49 0.51
C ALA A 7 9.14 -4.41 -0.62
N ASP A 8 8.91 -5.71 -0.49
CA ASP A 8 9.56 -6.72 -1.34
C ASP A 8 8.68 -7.07 -2.55
N ASP A 9 7.38 -7.27 -2.33
CA ASP A 9 6.42 -7.68 -3.37
C ASP A 9 5.80 -6.46 -4.07
N LEU A 10 5.10 -5.63 -3.31
CA LEU A 10 4.46 -4.42 -3.85
C LEU A 10 5.48 -3.33 -4.16
N ARG A 11 6.68 -3.33 -3.57
CA ARG A 11 7.72 -2.32 -3.83
C ARG A 11 7.21 -0.89 -3.80
N VAL A 12 6.46 -0.55 -2.75
CA VAL A 12 5.92 0.80 -2.50
C VAL A 12 6.41 1.41 -1.19
N ALA A 13 7.31 0.71 -0.47
CA ALA A 13 7.84 1.14 0.81
C ALA A 13 9.35 0.87 0.91
N LEU A 14 10.05 1.69 1.70
CA LEU A 14 11.39 1.41 2.17
C LEU A 14 11.31 0.68 3.51
N ARG A 15 12.20 -0.29 3.72
CA ARG A 15 12.36 -0.95 5.01
C ARG A 15 13.63 -0.45 5.69
N VAL A 16 13.46 0.16 6.86
CA VAL A 16 14.59 0.64 7.67
C VAL A 16 15.37 -0.52 8.27
N LYS A 17 16.70 -0.39 8.31
CA LYS A 17 17.59 -1.38 8.92
C LYS A 17 17.83 -1.01 10.39
N ALA A 18 17.47 -1.92 11.30
CA ALA A 18 17.82 -1.82 12.71
C ALA A 18 19.23 -2.36 12.97
N ASN A 19 19.85 -1.89 14.05
CA ASN A 19 21.10 -2.46 14.57
C ASN A 19 20.84 -3.78 15.32
N ASP A 20 21.90 -4.40 15.84
CA ASP A 20 21.84 -5.69 16.54
C ASP A 20 20.98 -5.68 17.81
N LYS A 21 20.68 -4.49 18.35
CA LYS A 21 19.78 -4.29 19.49
C LYS A 21 18.33 -4.04 19.06
N GLY A 22 18.03 -4.13 17.76
CA GLY A 22 16.72 -3.83 17.21
C GLY A 22 16.38 -2.33 17.17
N ILE A 23 17.36 -1.45 17.37
CA ILE A 23 17.15 0.01 17.39
C ILE A 23 17.57 0.60 16.04
N VAL A 24 16.74 1.51 15.51
CA VAL A 24 17.10 2.31 14.33
C VAL A 24 17.69 3.64 14.81
N GLY A 25 18.96 3.88 14.49
CA GLY A 25 19.66 5.12 14.85
C GLY A 25 19.11 6.34 14.11
N ARG A 26 19.26 7.53 14.69
CA ARG A 26 18.76 8.79 14.11
C ARG A 26 19.37 9.08 12.73
N GLU A 27 20.62 8.72 12.52
CA GLU A 27 21.33 8.91 11.25
C GLU A 27 20.67 8.07 10.14
N GLU A 28 20.29 6.82 10.44
CA GLU A 28 19.59 5.98 9.46
C GLU A 28 18.16 6.44 9.24
N ILE A 29 17.46 6.87 10.28
CA ILE A 29 16.13 7.48 10.12
C ILE A 29 16.21 8.67 9.16
N ALA A 30 17.18 9.57 9.35
CA ALA A 30 17.38 10.73 8.48
C ALA A 30 17.70 10.31 7.04
N LYS A 31 18.55 9.30 6.86
CA LYS A 31 18.89 8.75 5.53
C LYS A 31 17.67 8.20 4.81
N TYR A 32 16.90 7.32 5.44
CA TYR A 32 15.70 6.73 4.82
C TYR A 32 14.61 7.78 4.55
N ALA A 33 14.44 8.73 5.47
CA ALA A 33 13.50 9.85 5.26
C ALA A 33 13.92 10.69 4.05
N LYS A 34 15.20 11.04 3.94
CA LYS A 34 15.71 11.79 2.79
C LYS A 34 15.56 11.02 1.48
N GLU A 35 15.89 9.72 1.45
CA GLU A 35 15.74 8.90 0.25
C GLU A 35 14.27 8.78 -0.19
N LEU A 36 13.34 8.62 0.75
CA LEU A 36 11.91 8.56 0.45
C LEU A 36 11.36 9.88 -0.11
N MET A 37 11.86 11.01 0.41
CA MET A 37 11.33 12.34 0.08
C MET A 37 11.96 12.93 -1.19
N GLU A 38 13.28 12.80 -1.33
CA GLU A 38 14.07 13.51 -2.34
C GLU A 38 14.84 12.56 -3.27
N GLY A 39 15.10 11.34 -2.80
CA GLY A 39 15.91 10.33 -3.47
C GLY A 39 15.26 9.73 -4.72
N GLN A 40 16.07 9.01 -5.49
CA GLN A 40 15.61 8.36 -6.72
C GLN A 40 14.76 7.13 -6.42
N GLU A 41 15.12 6.37 -5.39
CA GLU A 41 14.32 5.21 -4.95
C GLU A 41 12.94 5.69 -4.47
N GLY A 42 12.90 6.75 -3.66
CA GLY A 42 11.65 7.36 -3.20
C GLY A 42 10.72 7.82 -4.33
N LYS A 43 11.27 8.33 -5.44
CA LYS A 43 10.48 8.69 -6.63
C LYS A 43 9.85 7.48 -7.30
N LEU A 44 10.59 6.37 -7.41
CA LEU A 44 10.06 5.12 -7.99
C LEU A 44 8.92 4.57 -7.13
N LEU A 45 9.11 4.50 -5.81
CA LEU A 45 8.07 4.06 -4.87
C LEU A 45 6.82 4.93 -4.97
N ARG A 46 7.01 6.26 -5.03
CA ARG A 46 5.91 7.23 -5.15
C ARG A 46 5.12 7.04 -6.45
N ASN A 47 5.79 6.76 -7.57
CA ASN A 47 5.11 6.52 -8.84
C ASN A 47 4.27 5.25 -8.78
N LYS A 48 4.82 4.15 -8.26
CA LYS A 48 4.06 2.91 -8.06
C LYS A 48 2.88 3.10 -7.10
N MET A 49 3.06 3.89 -6.04
CA MET A 49 1.96 4.22 -5.13
C MET A 49 0.87 5.08 -5.80
N LYS A 50 1.20 5.93 -6.79
CA LYS A 50 0.19 6.65 -7.58
C LYS A 50 -0.63 5.70 -8.46
N GLU A 51 -0.01 4.70 -9.06
CA GLU A 51 -0.73 3.67 -9.84
C GLU A 51 -1.70 2.88 -8.94
N LEU A 52 -1.26 2.50 -7.73
CA LEU A 52 -2.14 1.87 -6.75
C LEU A 52 -3.27 2.79 -6.28
N LYS A 53 -3.00 4.09 -6.10
CA LYS A 53 -4.01 5.09 -5.77
C LYS A 53 -5.12 5.14 -6.83
N GLU A 54 -4.75 5.23 -8.10
CA GLU A 54 -5.75 5.25 -9.19
C GLU A 54 -6.47 3.90 -9.31
N SER A 55 -5.77 2.78 -9.12
CA SER A 55 -6.38 1.45 -9.10
C SER A 55 -7.42 1.29 -7.99
N ALA A 56 -7.11 1.77 -6.78
CA ALA A 56 -8.04 1.77 -5.65
C ALA A 56 -9.28 2.63 -5.93
N LYS A 57 -9.09 3.80 -6.55
CA LYS A 57 -10.19 4.67 -6.98
C LYS A 57 -11.08 3.97 -8.01
N MET A 58 -10.50 3.31 -9.01
CA MET A 58 -11.26 2.57 -10.04
C MET A 58 -12.04 1.40 -9.44
N ALA A 59 -11.41 0.62 -8.56
CA ALA A 59 -12.02 -0.55 -7.93
C ALA A 59 -13.24 -0.17 -7.05
N LEU A 60 -13.24 1.02 -6.46
CA LEU A 60 -14.32 1.54 -5.61
C LEU A 60 -15.29 2.47 -6.35
N SER A 61 -15.14 2.69 -7.66
CA SER A 61 -16.14 3.42 -8.45
C SER A 61 -17.48 2.68 -8.48
N ASP A 62 -18.56 3.34 -8.89
CA ASP A 62 -19.90 2.75 -8.95
C ASP A 62 -19.92 1.43 -9.78
N GLU A 63 -19.16 1.41 -10.87
CA GLU A 63 -18.98 0.25 -11.74
C GLU A 63 -17.71 -0.58 -11.44
N GLY A 64 -17.04 -0.25 -10.33
CA GLY A 64 -15.77 -0.83 -9.90
C GLY A 64 -15.90 -2.26 -9.38
N SER A 65 -14.81 -3.01 -9.47
CA SER A 65 -14.77 -4.43 -9.10
C SER A 65 -15.12 -4.67 -7.62
N SER A 66 -14.59 -3.88 -6.70
CA SER A 66 -14.87 -4.02 -5.27
C SER A 66 -16.33 -3.67 -4.96
N THR A 67 -16.87 -2.61 -5.58
CA THR A 67 -18.28 -2.21 -5.46
C THR A 67 -19.21 -3.32 -5.94
N LYS A 68 -18.95 -3.88 -7.13
CA LYS A 68 -19.71 -5.00 -7.70
C LYS A 68 -19.65 -6.25 -6.84
N SER A 69 -18.46 -6.64 -6.41
CA SER A 69 -18.27 -7.82 -5.56
C SER A 69 -19.06 -7.69 -4.25
N LEU A 70 -19.08 -6.50 -3.64
CA LEU A 70 -19.86 -6.26 -2.43
C LEU A 70 -21.37 -6.24 -2.74
N ALA A 71 -21.79 -5.64 -3.86
CA ALA A 71 -23.18 -5.61 -4.27
C ALA A 71 -23.74 -7.02 -4.49
N GLU A 72 -22.97 -7.94 -5.08
CA GLU A 72 -23.35 -9.35 -5.25
C GLU A 72 -23.67 -10.02 -3.90
N VAL A 73 -22.82 -9.82 -2.89
CA VAL A 73 -23.06 -10.34 -1.52
C VAL A 73 -24.36 -9.77 -0.94
N VAL A 74 -24.59 -8.46 -1.11
CA VAL A 74 -25.82 -7.80 -0.63
C VAL A 74 -27.06 -8.35 -1.34
N GLN A 75 -27.00 -8.65 -2.64
CA GLN A 75 -28.12 -9.25 -3.36
C GLN A 75 -28.47 -10.63 -2.82
N ILE A 76 -27.46 -11.47 -2.53
CA ILE A 76 -27.66 -12.78 -1.92
C ILE A 76 -28.39 -12.62 -0.58
N TRP A 77 -27.96 -11.70 0.28
CA TRP A 77 -28.61 -11.49 1.59
C TRP A 77 -30.06 -11.02 1.46
N LYS A 78 -30.34 -10.09 0.55
CA LYS A 78 -31.72 -9.63 0.29
C LYS A 78 -32.63 -10.73 -0.24
N SER A 79 -32.09 -11.70 -0.98
CA SER A 79 -32.87 -12.85 -1.43
C SER A 79 -33.18 -13.86 -0.32
N HIS A 80 -32.43 -13.84 0.79
CA HIS A 80 -32.63 -14.70 1.95
C HIS A 80 -33.52 -14.10 3.04
N GLU A 81 -33.81 -12.79 2.99
CA GLU A 81 -34.76 -12.12 3.91
C GLU A 81 -36.23 -12.21 3.45
N ASN A 82 -36.49 -12.73 2.24
CA ASN A 82 -37.84 -13.01 1.72
C ASN A 82 -38.24 -14.48 1.89
#